data_AF-A0A2K0TQC5-F1
#
_entry.id   AF-A0A2K0TQC5-F1
#
_cell.length_a   1.000
_cell.length_b   1.000
_cell.length_c   1.000
_cell.angle_alpha   90.00
_cell.angle_beta   90.00
_cell.angle_gamma   90.00
#
_symmetry.space_group_name_H-M   'P 1'
#
loop_
_entity.id
_entity.type
_entity.pdbx_description
1 polymer ?
#
loop_
_entity_poly.entity_id
_entity_poly.type
_entity_poly.pdbx_seq_one_letter_code
_entity_poly.pdbx_strand_id
1 'polypeptide(L)'
;MLGLMNHWRQAIEKLRATEIDVSGKFRILRVWAIIIGNVPGSLAPFVTLAIYALVALTSGDHTLLVTQAFTSLALINLVTEPLLMFCQALPSLTQAVSCFSRIENFLIINSPLWHLKSHSPLEEDTTAMPLRFRAEHSSSPHLVTFQSADISWFPKNHHEQVVLRNLNFSIPTGFTAIVGPVGSGKTSLLASIIGETTVVSGEMQSHITSRVAFCAQKPWLTNDTIKNNIIGELEFDQTWFSYVIQSCALGEDLENLPGGIMTVVGENGLSLSGGQRQRVVCRATESSNFKYRT
;
A
#
# COMPACT_ATOMS: atom_id res chain seq x y z
N MET A 1 -17.24 -27.23 -16.58
CA MET A 1 -18.41 -28.12 -16.42
C MET A 1 -19.70 -27.36 -16.02
N LEU A 2 -20.05 -26.25 -16.68
CA LEU A 2 -21.33 -25.53 -16.46
C LEU A 2 -21.98 -25.02 -17.78
N GLY A 3 -21.38 -25.28 -18.95
CA GLY A 3 -21.87 -24.76 -20.24
C GLY A 3 -21.77 -23.23 -20.44
N LEU A 4 -21.44 -22.48 -19.40
CA LEU A 4 -21.38 -21.00 -19.39
C LEU A 4 -20.25 -20.38 -20.23
N MET A 5 -19.40 -21.20 -20.86
CA MET A 5 -18.26 -20.71 -21.65
C MET A 5 -18.71 -19.74 -22.74
N ASN A 6 -19.81 -20.05 -23.44
CA ASN A 6 -20.35 -19.19 -24.49
C ASN A 6 -20.90 -17.87 -23.92
N HIS A 7 -21.51 -17.91 -22.74
CA HIS A 7 -22.04 -16.71 -22.08
C HIS A 7 -20.91 -15.78 -21.62
N TRP A 8 -19.88 -16.31 -20.98
CA TRP A 8 -18.70 -15.54 -20.58
C TRP A 8 -17.94 -15.00 -21.78
N ARG A 9 -17.80 -15.80 -22.84
CA ARG A 9 -17.21 -15.35 -24.09
C ARG A 9 -17.96 -14.15 -24.66
N GLN A 10 -19.29 -14.22 -24.76
CA GLN A 10 -20.11 -13.10 -25.22
C GLN A 10 -20.00 -11.87 -24.32
N ALA A 11 -19.92 -12.04 -23.00
CA ALA A 11 -19.73 -10.93 -22.07
C ALA A 11 -18.37 -10.24 -22.28
N ILE A 12 -17.29 -11.01 -22.43
CA ILE A 12 -15.94 -10.50 -22.70
C ILE A 12 -15.89 -9.81 -24.07
N GLU A 13 -16.49 -10.41 -25.10
CA GLU A 13 -16.56 -9.82 -26.45
C GLU A 13 -17.30 -8.48 -26.45
N LYS A 14 -18.41 -8.36 -25.69
CA LYS A 14 -19.11 -7.08 -25.51
C LYS A 14 -18.24 -6.02 -24.82
N LEU A 15 -17.57 -6.38 -23.73
CA LEU A 15 -16.65 -5.47 -23.03
C LEU A 15 -15.50 -5.03 -23.96
N ARG A 16 -14.95 -5.97 -24.73
CA ARG A 16 -13.89 -5.68 -25.70
C ARG A 16 -14.35 -4.75 -26.81
N ALA A 17 -15.58 -4.92 -27.32
CA ALA A 17 -16.15 -4.02 -28.30
C ALA A 17 -16.28 -2.59 -27.75
N THR A 18 -16.74 -2.43 -26.50
CA THR A 18 -16.79 -1.11 -25.86
C THR A 18 -15.41 -0.49 -25.63
N GLU A 19 -14.42 -1.29 -25.24
CA GLU A 19 -13.03 -0.83 -25.07
C GLU A 19 -12.44 -0.34 -26.40
N ILE A 20 -12.69 -1.06 -27.50
CA ILE A 20 -12.20 -0.68 -28.83
C ILE A 20 -12.85 0.61 -29.31
N ASP A 21 -14.16 0.79 -29.12
CA ASP A 21 -14.86 2.02 -29.52
C ASP A 21 -14.31 3.26 -28.78
N VAL A 22 -14.12 3.14 -27.47
CA VAL A 22 -13.55 4.22 -26.64
C VAL A 22 -12.07 4.47 -27.00
N SER A 23 -11.27 3.41 -27.17
CA SER A 23 -9.86 3.52 -27.57
C SER A 23 -9.70 4.12 -28.96
N GLY A 24 -10.62 3.86 -29.88
CA GLY A 24 -10.61 4.40 -31.25
C GLY A 24 -10.57 5.92 -31.28
N LYS A 25 -11.44 6.58 -30.50
CA LYS A 25 -11.49 8.05 -30.38
C LYS A 25 -10.17 8.61 -29.85
N PHE A 26 -9.60 7.99 -28.82
CA PHE A 26 -8.30 8.40 -28.27
C PHE A 26 -7.15 8.22 -29.27
N ARG A 27 -7.14 7.13 -30.04
CA ARG A 27 -6.12 6.88 -31.07
C ARG A 27 -6.21 7.90 -32.20
N ILE A 28 -7.41 8.29 -32.64
CA ILE A 28 -7.59 9.34 -33.65
C ILE A 28 -7.02 10.67 -33.14
N LEU A 29 -7.31 11.03 -31.89
CA LEU A 29 -6.75 12.25 -31.28
C LEU A 29 -5.21 12.21 -31.22
N ARG A 30 -4.64 11.03 -30.91
CA ARG A 30 -3.19 10.82 -30.94
C ARG A 30 -2.61 10.94 -32.35
N VAL A 31 -3.30 10.42 -33.38
CA VAL A 31 -2.88 10.56 -34.78
C VAL A 31 -2.87 12.04 -35.18
N TRP A 32 -3.92 12.80 -34.83
CA TRP A 32 -3.94 14.25 -35.08
C TRP A 32 -2.79 14.97 -34.40
N ALA A 33 -2.48 14.65 -33.14
CA ALA A 33 -1.35 15.24 -32.43
C ALA A 33 -0.01 14.94 -33.12
N ILE A 34 0.19 13.72 -33.63
CA ILE A 34 1.40 13.34 -34.38
C ILE A 34 1.48 14.09 -35.71
N ILE A 35 0.36 14.22 -36.43
CA ILE A 35 0.31 14.95 -37.70
C ILE A 35 0.67 16.43 -37.45
N ILE A 36 0.01 17.09 -36.50
CA ILE A 36 0.29 18.50 -36.16
C ILE A 36 1.74 18.70 -35.74
N GLY A 37 2.32 17.73 -35.02
CA GLY A 37 3.73 17.79 -34.60
C GLY A 37 4.73 17.67 -35.76
N ASN A 38 4.46 16.86 -36.79
CA ASN A 38 5.40 16.59 -37.89
C ASN A 38 5.19 17.47 -39.13
N VAL A 39 4.02 18.08 -39.27
CA VAL A 39 3.67 18.95 -40.40
C VAL A 39 4.63 20.14 -40.55
N PRO A 40 5.04 20.86 -39.49
CA PRO A 40 5.98 21.98 -39.61
C PRO A 40 7.32 21.59 -40.25
N GLY A 41 7.94 20.48 -39.80
CA GLY A 41 9.23 20.02 -40.36
C GLY A 41 9.13 19.59 -41.83
N SER A 42 7.97 19.05 -42.24
CA SER A 42 7.76 18.62 -43.62
C SER A 42 7.34 19.76 -44.55
N LEU A 43 6.55 20.73 -44.08
CA LEU A 43 6.06 21.85 -44.89
C LEU A 43 6.98 23.08 -44.89
N ALA A 44 7.82 23.25 -43.87
CA ALA A 44 8.71 24.42 -43.76
C ALA A 44 9.57 24.65 -45.02
N PRO A 45 10.22 23.64 -45.64
CA PRO A 45 10.98 23.84 -46.88
C PRO A 45 10.11 24.36 -48.04
N PHE A 46 8.89 23.84 -48.19
CA PHE A 46 8.01 24.24 -49.28
C PHE A 46 7.47 25.66 -49.10
N VAL A 47 7.05 26.00 -47.88
CA VAL A 47 6.53 27.33 -47.54
C VAL A 47 7.63 28.39 -47.64
N THR A 48 8.83 28.10 -47.13
CA THR A 48 9.97 29.02 -47.25
C THR A 48 10.32 29.26 -48.71
N LEU A 49 10.48 28.21 -49.52
CA LEU A 49 10.76 28.36 -50.95
C LEU A 49 9.65 29.10 -51.70
N ALA A 50 8.37 28.84 -51.40
CA ALA A 50 7.25 29.52 -52.04
C ALA A 50 7.19 31.03 -51.73
N ILE A 51 7.40 31.41 -50.47
CA ILE A 51 7.45 32.81 -50.04
C ILE A 51 8.61 33.53 -50.73
N TYR A 52 9.79 32.91 -50.71
CA TYR A 52 10.98 33.50 -51.36
C TYR A 52 10.83 33.57 -52.88
N ALA A 53 10.24 32.57 -53.54
CA ALA A 53 9.92 32.64 -54.97
C ALA A 53 8.95 33.79 -55.29
N LEU A 54 7.95 34.04 -54.43
CA LEU A 54 7.02 35.15 -54.59
C LEU A 54 7.73 36.50 -54.44
N VAL A 55 8.56 36.66 -53.41
CA VAL A 55 9.36 37.87 -53.18
C VAL A 55 10.32 38.14 -54.35
N ALA A 56 10.93 37.09 -54.92
CA ALA A 56 11.80 37.22 -56.10
C ALA A 56 11.04 37.78 -57.31
N LEU A 57 9.80 37.30 -57.55
CA LEU A 57 8.95 37.77 -58.65
C LEU A 57 8.49 39.22 -58.47
N THR A 58 8.35 39.70 -57.22
CA THR A 58 7.89 41.06 -56.94
C THR A 58 9.01 42.10 -56.83
N SER A 59 10.21 41.71 -56.41
CA SER A 59 11.27 42.65 -56.03
C SER A 59 12.48 42.67 -56.98
N GLY A 60 12.60 41.72 -57.92
CA GLY A 60 13.63 41.73 -58.97
C GLY A 60 15.08 41.44 -58.53
N ASP A 61 15.37 41.37 -57.24
CA ASP A 61 16.70 41.07 -56.69
C ASP A 61 16.88 39.58 -56.36
N HIS A 62 17.52 38.83 -57.26
CA HIS A 62 17.61 37.36 -57.16
C HIS A 62 18.77 36.84 -56.29
N THR A 63 19.81 37.64 -56.04
CA THR A 63 21.10 37.18 -55.50
C THR A 63 21.14 37.09 -53.98
N LEU A 64 20.42 37.95 -53.26
CA LEU A 64 20.35 37.95 -51.79
C LEU A 64 19.38 36.91 -51.23
N LEU A 65 18.53 36.37 -52.11
CA LEU A 65 17.36 35.55 -51.78
C LEU A 65 17.73 34.10 -51.43
N VAL A 66 18.77 33.55 -52.06
CA VAL A 66 19.20 32.14 -51.87
C VAL A 66 19.82 31.93 -50.49
N THR A 67 20.76 32.78 -50.08
CA THR A 67 21.42 32.67 -48.77
C THR A 67 20.43 32.89 -47.61
N GLN A 68 19.48 33.82 -47.77
CA GLN A 68 18.43 34.07 -46.78
C GLN A 68 17.44 32.88 -46.67
N ALA A 69 17.12 32.20 -47.78
CA ALA A 69 16.26 31.03 -47.77
C ALA A 69 16.88 29.83 -47.03
N PHE A 70 18.16 29.53 -47.26
CA PHE A 70 18.83 28.42 -46.56
C PHE A 70 19.04 28.71 -45.07
N THR A 71 19.40 29.94 -44.72
CA THR A 71 19.59 30.34 -43.31
C THR A 71 18.28 30.34 -42.53
N SER A 72 17.18 30.84 -43.12
CA SER A 72 15.85 30.79 -42.49
C SER A 72 15.32 29.36 -42.32
N LEU A 73 15.51 28.49 -43.31
CA LEU A 73 15.13 27.07 -43.19
C LEU A 73 15.92 26.35 -42.08
N ALA A 74 17.22 26.62 -41.97
CA ALA A 74 18.05 26.09 -40.90
C ALA A 74 17.58 26.56 -39.51
N LEU A 75 17.24 27.85 -39.37
CA LEU A 75 16.70 28.41 -38.12
C LEU A 75 15.34 27.79 -37.75
N ILE A 76 14.45 27.58 -38.72
CA ILE A 76 13.14 26.93 -38.48
C ILE A 76 13.34 25.51 -37.95
N ASN A 77 14.21 24.71 -38.56
CA ASN A 77 14.47 23.35 -38.12
C ASN A 77 15.12 23.31 -36.71
N LEU A 78 15.99 24.26 -36.41
CA LEU A 78 16.65 24.35 -35.09
C LEU A 78 15.67 24.69 -33.95
N VAL A 79 14.61 25.46 -34.24
CA VAL A 79 13.60 25.87 -33.25
C VAL A 79 12.44 24.89 -33.12
N THR A 80 12.06 24.21 -34.21
CA THR A 80 10.86 23.36 -34.27
C THR A 80 10.95 22.16 -33.32
N GLU A 81 12.09 21.47 -33.27
CA GLU A 81 12.28 20.27 -32.44
C GLU A 81 12.21 20.57 -30.92
N PRO A 82 12.95 21.55 -30.37
CA PRO A 82 12.82 21.93 -28.96
C PRO A 82 11.40 22.36 -28.57
N LEU A 83 10.71 23.09 -29.46
CA LEU A 83 9.35 23.56 -29.20
C LEU A 83 8.37 22.38 -29.12
N LEU A 84 8.51 21.40 -30.02
CA LEU A 84 7.68 20.20 -29.99
C LEU A 84 7.92 19.39 -28.70
N MET A 85 9.19 19.19 -28.32
CA MET A 85 9.54 18.51 -27.07
C MET A 85 8.95 19.24 -25.85
N PHE A 86 8.98 20.57 -25.82
CA PHE A 86 8.39 21.36 -24.76
C PHE A 86 6.87 21.14 -24.65
N CYS A 87 6.14 21.24 -25.76
CA CYS A 87 4.70 21.01 -25.80
C CYS A 87 4.32 19.58 -25.36
N GLN A 88 5.11 18.58 -25.78
CA GLN A 88 4.92 17.18 -25.41
C GLN A 88 5.27 16.90 -23.94
N ALA A 89 6.11 17.70 -23.31
CA ALA A 89 6.48 17.55 -21.91
C ALA A 89 5.39 18.02 -20.93
N LEU A 90 4.50 18.93 -21.33
CA LEU A 90 3.49 19.51 -20.43
C LEU A 90 2.59 18.46 -19.73
N PRO A 91 2.04 17.44 -20.42
CA PRO A 91 1.26 16.39 -19.74
C PRO A 91 2.08 15.58 -18.73
N SER A 92 3.37 15.39 -18.98
CA SER A 92 4.25 14.67 -18.05
C SER A 92 4.51 15.48 -16.77
N LEU A 93 4.60 16.81 -16.88
CA LEU A 93 4.73 17.71 -15.73
C LEU A 93 3.46 17.70 -14.86
N THR A 94 2.27 17.74 -15.47
CA THR A 94 1.02 17.66 -14.71
C THR A 94 0.86 16.32 -14.01
N GLN A 95 1.28 15.23 -14.66
CA GLN A 95 1.33 13.90 -14.04
C GLN A 95 2.28 13.87 -12.85
N ALA A 96 3.48 14.44 -12.97
CA ALA A 96 4.46 14.52 -11.89
C ALA A 96 3.91 15.30 -10.68
N VAL A 97 3.30 16.47 -10.92
CA VAL A 97 2.67 17.28 -9.86
C VAL A 97 1.56 16.49 -9.14
N SER A 98 0.74 15.72 -9.88
CA SER A 98 -0.29 14.87 -9.27
C SER A 98 0.31 13.75 -8.41
N CYS A 99 1.41 13.14 -8.86
CA CYS A 99 2.14 12.14 -8.06
C CYS A 99 2.67 12.74 -6.76
N PHE A 100 3.29 13.93 -6.82
CA PHE A 100 3.77 14.63 -5.62
C PHE A 100 2.63 14.95 -4.64
N SER A 101 1.50 15.46 -5.14
CA SER A 101 0.33 15.74 -4.29
C SER A 101 -0.19 14.48 -3.58
N ARG A 102 -0.18 13.31 -4.24
CA ARG A 102 -0.57 12.05 -3.59
C ARG A 102 0.41 11.62 -2.50
N ILE A 103 1.71 11.78 -2.74
CA ILE A 103 2.75 11.45 -1.75
C ILE A 103 2.66 12.40 -0.56
N GLU A 104 2.52 13.71 -0.80
CA GLU A 104 2.32 14.72 0.25
C GLU A 104 1.08 14.39 1.09
N ASN A 105 -0.07 14.14 0.44
CA ASN A 105 -1.29 13.77 1.13
C ASN A 105 -1.11 12.51 1.99
N PHE A 106 -0.34 11.52 1.52
CA PHE A 106 -0.04 10.32 2.30
C PHE A 106 0.88 10.62 3.49
N LEU A 107 1.92 11.42 3.31
CA LEU A 107 2.89 11.78 4.37
C LEU A 107 2.27 12.66 5.46
N ILE A 108 1.25 13.47 5.13
CA ILE A 108 0.54 14.33 6.09
C ILE A 108 -0.49 13.54 6.92
N ILE A 109 -0.82 12.28 6.57
CA ILE A 109 -1.71 11.46 7.40
C ILE A 109 -1.04 11.22 8.75
N ASN A 110 -1.47 11.99 9.76
CA ASN A 110 -1.10 11.79 11.15
C ASN A 110 -1.69 10.46 11.62
N SER A 111 -0.92 9.39 11.50
CA SER A 111 -1.28 8.09 12.07
C SER A 111 -1.14 8.15 13.60
N PRO A 112 -2.17 7.90 14.40
CA PRO A 112 -2.02 7.88 15.87
C PRO A 112 -0.99 6.84 16.37
N LEU A 113 -0.61 5.88 15.50
CA LEU A 113 0.32 4.79 15.77
C LEU A 113 1.80 5.18 15.81
N TRP A 114 2.23 6.27 15.16
CA TRP A 114 3.66 6.65 15.15
C TRP A 114 4.12 7.27 16.50
N HIS A 115 3.17 7.63 17.35
CA HIS A 115 3.41 8.16 18.69
C HIS A 115 3.59 7.09 19.78
N LEU A 116 3.69 5.80 19.42
CA LEU A 116 4.34 4.82 20.29
C LEU A 116 5.82 5.20 20.40
N LYS A 117 6.09 6.25 21.19
CA LYS A 117 7.40 6.82 21.44
C LYS A 117 8.32 5.68 21.84
N SER A 118 9.19 5.25 20.92
CA SER A 118 10.49 4.71 21.28
C SER A 118 11.18 5.81 22.08
N HIS A 119 11.20 5.66 23.40
CA HIS A 119 11.86 6.52 24.39
C HIS A 119 12.67 7.69 23.80
N SER A 120 12.02 8.83 23.57
CA SER A 120 12.69 10.13 23.41
C SER A 120 11.98 11.13 24.35
N PRO A 121 12.73 11.84 25.21
CA PRO A 121 12.17 12.54 26.37
C PRO A 121 11.68 13.96 26.06
N LEU A 122 11.23 14.25 24.84
CA LEU A 122 10.81 15.59 24.46
C LEU A 122 9.47 15.57 23.72
N GLU A 123 8.72 16.65 23.90
CA GLU A 123 7.42 17.00 23.32
C GLU A 123 6.19 16.51 24.11
N GLU A 124 5.80 17.40 25.03
CA GLU A 124 4.46 17.64 25.56
C GLU A 124 3.58 18.34 24.51
N ASP A 125 2.26 18.32 24.75
CA ASP A 125 1.19 19.04 24.04
C ASP A 125 0.51 18.36 22.82
N THR A 126 -0.24 17.28 23.10
CA THR A 126 -1.50 16.99 22.36
C THR A 126 -2.53 16.35 23.30
N THR A 127 -3.75 16.89 23.28
CA THR A 127 -4.90 16.54 24.14
C THR A 127 -5.56 15.19 23.87
N ALA A 128 -4.98 14.37 22.99
CA ALA A 128 -5.29 12.96 22.88
C ALA A 128 -4.10 12.19 23.45
N MET A 129 -4.28 11.48 24.57
CA MET A 129 -3.19 10.72 25.19
C MET A 129 -2.85 9.51 24.29
N PRO A 130 -1.68 9.46 23.64
CA PRO A 130 -1.16 8.19 23.16
C PRO A 130 -0.99 7.27 24.37
N LEU A 131 -1.23 5.97 24.17
CA LEU A 131 -1.15 4.93 25.20
C LEU A 131 0.17 5.06 25.98
N ARG A 132 0.05 5.49 27.25
CA ARG A 132 1.19 5.60 28.16
C ARG A 132 1.61 4.19 28.57
N PHE A 133 2.58 3.62 27.88
CA PHE A 133 3.39 2.52 28.41
C PHE A 133 4.28 3.07 29.53
N ARG A 134 3.71 3.30 30.71
CA ARG A 134 4.46 3.66 31.91
C ARG A 134 5.13 2.40 32.44
N ALA A 135 6.36 2.15 31.99
CA ALA A 135 7.24 1.14 32.55
C ALA A 135 7.73 1.60 33.93
N GLU A 136 6.82 1.72 34.90
CA GLU A 136 7.22 1.74 36.30
C GLU A 136 7.42 0.31 36.77
N HIS A 137 8.62 0.03 37.27
CA HIS A 137 8.97 -1.16 38.03
C HIS A 137 8.13 -1.23 39.32
N SER A 138 6.84 -1.56 39.16
CA SER A 138 5.99 -2.04 40.22
C SER A 138 5.58 -3.45 39.81
N SER A 139 5.82 -4.41 40.69
CA SER A 139 5.41 -5.81 40.54
C SER A 139 3.89 -5.90 40.65
N SER A 140 3.17 -5.32 39.70
CA SER A 140 1.72 -5.45 39.63
C SER A 140 1.40 -6.85 39.07
N PRO A 141 0.43 -7.59 39.67
CA PRO A 141 0.03 -8.91 39.15
C PRO A 141 -0.80 -8.81 37.85
N HIS A 142 -1.00 -7.59 37.33
CA HIS A 142 -1.87 -7.29 36.21
C HIS A 142 -1.04 -6.81 35.01
N LEU A 143 -1.26 -7.43 33.85
CA LEU A 143 -0.59 -7.09 32.60
C LEU A 143 -1.16 -5.82 31.97
N VAL A 144 -2.49 -5.68 32.00
CA VAL A 144 -3.22 -4.55 31.42
C VAL A 144 -4.37 -4.16 32.34
N THR A 145 -4.54 -2.87 32.59
CA THR A 145 -5.62 -2.32 33.41
C THR A 145 -6.34 -1.21 32.65
N PHE A 146 -7.67 -1.32 32.55
CA PHE A 146 -8.55 -0.30 32.00
C PHE A 146 -9.34 0.36 33.14
N GLN A 147 -9.30 1.69 33.20
CA GLN A 147 -10.02 2.52 34.18
C GLN A 147 -10.90 3.52 33.45
N SER A 148 -12.21 3.27 33.45
CA SER A 148 -13.25 4.05 32.77
C SER A 148 -12.89 4.43 31.33
N ALA A 149 -12.28 3.49 30.60
CA ALA A 149 -11.68 3.77 29.31
C ALA A 149 -12.70 3.69 28.16
N ASP A 150 -12.75 4.72 27.33
CA ASP A 150 -13.48 4.76 26.06
C ASP A 150 -12.51 4.62 24.88
N ILE A 151 -12.81 3.71 23.96
CA ILE A 151 -11.90 3.33 22.87
C ILE A 151 -12.50 3.64 21.50
N SER A 152 -11.69 4.26 20.65
CA SER A 152 -11.99 4.61 19.26
C SER A 152 -10.87 4.18 18.31
N TRP A 153 -11.22 3.83 17.07
CA TRP A 153 -10.25 3.63 15.98
C TRP A 153 -9.71 4.94 15.40
N PHE A 154 -10.41 6.05 15.65
CA PHE A 154 -10.06 7.36 15.08
C PHE A 154 -9.81 8.39 16.19
N PRO A 155 -8.69 9.14 16.12
CA PRO A 155 -8.26 10.06 17.18
C PRO A 155 -9.05 11.38 17.22
N LYS A 156 -9.76 11.77 16.15
CA LYS A 156 -10.39 13.09 16.04
C LYS A 156 -11.88 13.06 16.39
N ASN A 157 -12.26 13.83 17.41
CA ASN A 157 -13.53 14.54 17.67
C ASN A 157 -14.89 13.90 17.30
N HIS A 158 -14.93 12.62 17.02
CA HIS A 158 -16.16 11.89 16.76
C HIS A 158 -16.44 10.98 17.95
N HIS A 159 -16.97 11.55 19.04
CA HIS A 159 -17.58 10.77 20.12
C HIS A 159 -18.61 9.75 19.60
N GLU A 160 -19.14 9.96 18.40
CA GLU A 160 -20.03 9.04 17.67
C GLU A 160 -19.36 7.73 17.21
N GLN A 161 -18.03 7.63 17.21
CA GLN A 161 -17.30 6.44 16.73
C GLN A 161 -16.63 5.62 17.84
N VAL A 162 -16.96 5.88 19.11
CA VAL A 162 -16.49 5.07 20.24
C VAL A 162 -17.08 3.66 20.14
N VAL A 163 -16.20 2.65 19.98
CA VAL A 163 -16.58 1.24 19.81
C VAL A 163 -16.74 0.54 21.15
N LEU A 164 -15.87 0.84 22.12
CA LEU A 164 -15.93 0.28 23.47
C LEU A 164 -16.06 1.43 24.47
N ARG A 165 -17.02 1.31 25.39
CA ARG A 165 -17.37 2.37 26.34
C ARG A 165 -17.18 1.90 27.78
N ASN A 166 -16.65 2.79 28.62
CA ASN A 166 -16.52 2.63 30.06
C ASN A 166 -15.93 1.28 30.49
N LEU A 167 -14.81 0.88 29.87
CA LEU A 167 -14.10 -0.34 30.22
C LEU A 167 -13.45 -0.21 31.61
N ASN A 168 -13.79 -1.13 32.51
CA ASN A 168 -13.30 -1.16 33.90
C ASN A 168 -12.92 -2.59 34.29
N PHE A 169 -11.72 -3.02 33.91
CA PHE A 169 -11.23 -4.35 34.26
C PHE A 169 -9.71 -4.42 34.17
N SER A 170 -9.13 -5.43 34.83
CA SER A 170 -7.70 -5.73 34.78
C SER A 170 -7.48 -7.17 34.33
N ILE A 171 -6.45 -7.39 33.50
CA ILE A 171 -6.05 -8.70 33.01
C ILE A 171 -4.85 -9.17 33.83
N PRO A 172 -4.98 -10.23 34.66
CA PRO A 172 -3.87 -10.79 35.41
C PRO A 172 -2.91 -11.58 34.52
N THR A 173 -1.74 -11.90 35.05
CA THR A 173 -0.86 -12.91 34.43
C THR A 173 -1.54 -14.28 34.44
N GLY A 174 -1.65 -14.94 33.29
CA GLY A 174 -2.25 -16.27 33.18
C GLY A 174 -3.03 -16.44 31.87
N PHE A 175 -4.00 -17.36 31.89
CA PHE A 175 -4.90 -17.60 30.77
C PHE A 175 -6.21 -16.84 30.99
N THR A 176 -6.54 -15.92 30.07
CA THR A 176 -7.79 -15.15 30.10
C THR A 176 -8.55 -15.40 28.80
N ALA A 177 -9.82 -15.80 28.91
CA ALA A 177 -10.70 -16.00 27.78
C ALA A 177 -11.73 -14.86 27.69
N ILE A 178 -11.90 -14.29 26.50
CA ILE A 178 -12.86 -13.22 26.23
C ILE A 178 -14.02 -13.80 25.42
N VAL A 179 -15.22 -13.75 25.97
CA VAL A 179 -16.44 -14.29 25.36
C VAL A 179 -17.51 -13.21 25.21
N GLY A 180 -18.35 -13.32 24.20
CA GLY A 180 -19.43 -12.37 23.95
C GLY A 180 -20.04 -12.49 22.56
N PRO A 181 -21.17 -11.83 22.28
CA PRO A 181 -21.90 -11.95 21.02
C PRO A 181 -21.10 -11.42 19.80
N VAL A 182 -21.48 -11.83 18.60
CA VAL A 182 -20.84 -11.34 17.35
C VAL A 182 -21.03 -9.82 17.27
N GLY A 183 -19.97 -9.09 16.91
CA GLY A 183 -20.01 -7.62 16.84
C GLY A 183 -19.86 -6.90 18.19
N SER A 184 -19.64 -7.61 19.31
CA SER A 184 -19.47 -6.99 20.63
C SER A 184 -18.14 -6.24 20.86
N GLY A 185 -17.32 -6.04 19.82
CA GLY A 185 -16.05 -5.33 19.92
C GLY A 185 -14.86 -6.12 20.51
N LYS A 186 -14.92 -7.46 20.59
CA LYS A 186 -13.80 -8.29 21.08
C LYS A 186 -12.49 -8.07 20.31
N THR A 187 -12.58 -8.05 18.98
CA THR A 187 -11.41 -7.80 18.13
C THR A 187 -10.85 -6.41 18.36
N SER A 188 -11.73 -5.41 18.51
CA SER A 188 -11.33 -4.05 18.87
C SER A 188 -10.64 -4.00 20.22
N LEU A 189 -11.10 -4.77 21.21
CA LEU A 189 -10.47 -4.83 22.53
C LEU A 189 -9.05 -5.40 22.47
N LEU A 190 -8.85 -6.47 21.68
CA LEU A 190 -7.51 -7.02 21.45
C LEU A 190 -6.61 -6.04 20.70
N ALA A 191 -7.15 -5.33 19.70
CA ALA A 191 -6.45 -4.27 18.98
C ALA A 191 -6.03 -3.13 19.92
N SER A 192 -6.85 -2.82 20.94
CA SER A 192 -6.49 -1.85 21.96
C SER A 192 -5.32 -2.28 22.84
N ILE A 193 -5.27 -3.56 23.21
CA ILE A 193 -4.19 -4.12 24.03
C ILE A 193 -2.84 -4.00 23.31
N ILE A 194 -2.81 -4.22 21.99
CA ILE A 194 -1.59 -4.09 21.17
C ILE A 194 -1.30 -2.63 20.75
N GLY A 195 -2.21 -1.71 21.04
CA GLY A 195 -2.04 -0.28 20.78
C GLY A 195 -2.44 0.22 19.39
N GLU A 196 -3.29 -0.52 18.67
CA GLU A 196 -3.82 -0.09 17.37
C GLU A 196 -4.97 0.91 17.44
N THR A 197 -5.55 1.09 18.63
CA THR A 197 -6.68 2.01 18.86
C THR A 197 -6.28 3.15 19.80
N THR A 198 -7.06 4.22 19.81
CA THR A 198 -6.86 5.37 20.70
C THR A 198 -7.84 5.37 21.86
N VAL A 199 -7.35 5.74 23.04
CA VAL A 199 -8.17 5.98 24.24
C VAL A 199 -8.66 7.43 24.19
N VAL A 200 -9.98 7.62 24.13
CA VAL A 200 -10.62 8.94 24.04
C VAL A 200 -10.85 9.54 25.43
N SER A 201 -11.24 8.70 26.39
CA SER A 201 -11.50 9.07 27.78
C SER A 201 -11.03 7.93 28.69
N GLY A 202 -10.74 8.25 29.96
CA GLY A 202 -10.21 7.30 30.93
C GLY A 202 -8.72 6.98 30.74
N GLU A 203 -8.27 5.87 31.33
CA GLU A 203 -6.87 5.46 31.31
C GLU A 203 -6.73 3.97 30.99
N MET A 204 -5.74 3.65 30.15
CA MET A 204 -5.27 2.28 29.94
C MET A 204 -3.80 2.22 30.36
N GLN A 205 -3.52 1.39 31.35
CA GLN A 205 -2.16 1.12 31.84
C GLN A 205 -1.73 -0.25 31.36
N SER A 206 -0.62 -0.32 30.64
CA SER A 206 0.00 -1.57 30.21
C SER A 206 1.33 -1.75 30.94
N HIS A 207 1.44 -2.86 31.68
CA HIS A 207 2.67 -3.29 32.36
C HIS A 207 3.42 -4.36 31.55
N ILE A 208 3.07 -4.52 30.28
CA ILE A 208 3.73 -5.47 29.39
C ILE A 208 5.14 -4.98 29.10
N THR A 209 6.13 -5.66 29.69
CA THR A 209 7.57 -5.38 29.52
C THR A 209 8.22 -6.24 28.44
N SER A 210 7.54 -7.30 27.97
CA SER A 210 8.03 -8.26 26.99
C SER A 210 7.42 -8.04 25.60
N ARG A 211 7.93 -8.77 24.60
CA ARG A 211 7.33 -8.84 23.26
C ARG A 211 5.92 -9.43 23.34
N VAL A 212 5.00 -8.88 22.54
CA VAL A 212 3.61 -9.34 22.42
C VAL A 212 3.48 -10.17 21.14
N ALA A 213 2.90 -11.36 21.28
CA ALA A 213 2.50 -12.20 20.16
C ALA A 213 1.04 -11.90 19.80
N PHE A 214 0.75 -11.64 18.52
CA PHE A 214 -0.60 -11.32 18.06
C PHE A 214 -0.99 -12.12 16.83
N CYS A 215 -2.03 -12.93 16.95
CA CYS A 215 -2.62 -13.67 15.83
C CYS A 215 -3.94 -13.01 15.42
N ALA A 216 -3.94 -12.35 14.27
CA ALA A 216 -5.14 -11.71 13.73
C ALA A 216 -6.20 -12.73 13.28
N GLN A 217 -7.46 -12.28 13.23
CA GLN A 217 -8.57 -13.07 12.69
C GLN A 217 -8.38 -13.40 11.20
N LYS A 218 -7.83 -12.46 10.43
CA LYS A 218 -7.41 -12.68 9.05
C LYS A 218 -5.90 -12.95 9.07
N PRO A 219 -5.45 -14.18 8.80
CA PRO A 219 -4.03 -14.52 8.85
C PRO A 219 -3.30 -13.78 7.72
N TRP A 220 -2.15 -13.20 8.06
CA TRP A 220 -1.23 -12.60 7.11
C TRP A 220 0.01 -13.47 7.00
N LEU A 221 0.35 -13.87 5.77
CA LEU A 221 1.53 -14.65 5.43
C LEU A 221 2.30 -13.91 4.35
N THR A 222 3.62 -13.90 4.46
CA THR A 222 4.50 -13.34 3.44
C THR A 222 4.56 -14.28 2.24
N ASN A 223 4.86 -13.73 1.06
CA ASN A 223 5.04 -14.50 -0.16
C ASN A 223 6.39 -15.25 -0.13
N ASP A 224 6.50 -16.22 0.77
CA ASP A 224 7.68 -17.04 1.01
C ASP A 224 7.24 -18.48 1.31
N THR A 225 8.20 -19.36 1.58
CA THR A 225 7.97 -20.74 2.00
C THR A 225 7.21 -20.82 3.32
N ILE A 226 6.50 -21.92 3.54
CA ILE A 226 5.85 -22.20 4.84
C ILE A 226 6.89 -22.20 5.97
N LYS A 227 8.06 -22.78 5.71
CA LYS A 227 9.20 -22.76 6.64
C LYS A 227 9.55 -21.34 7.08
N ASN A 228 9.77 -20.42 6.15
CA ASN A 228 10.16 -19.04 6.47
C ASN A 228 9.04 -18.25 7.14
N ASN A 229 7.78 -18.49 6.78
CA ASN A 229 6.64 -17.89 7.46
C ASN A 229 6.53 -18.34 8.94
N ILE A 230 6.88 -19.59 9.25
CA ILE A 230 6.86 -20.11 10.63
C ILE A 230 8.05 -19.57 11.44
N ILE A 231 9.23 -19.49 10.84
CA ILE A 231 10.46 -19.00 11.49
C ILE A 231 10.39 -17.48 11.70
N GLY A 232 9.84 -16.75 10.73
CA GLY A 232 9.85 -15.30 10.70
C GLY A 232 11.28 -14.75 10.67
N GLU A 233 11.58 -13.83 11.58
CA GLU A 233 12.89 -13.17 11.72
C GLU A 233 13.84 -13.90 12.67
N LEU A 234 13.48 -15.09 13.15
CA LEU A 234 14.29 -15.85 14.09
C LEU A 234 15.33 -16.72 13.39
N GLU A 235 16.39 -17.09 14.10
CA GLU A 235 17.31 -18.12 13.61
C GLU A 235 16.64 -19.50 13.63
N PHE A 236 17.01 -20.33 12.66
CA PHE A 236 16.45 -21.67 12.53
C PHE A 236 16.96 -22.61 13.63
N ASP A 237 16.04 -23.10 14.46
CA ASP A 237 16.27 -24.20 15.40
C ASP A 237 15.40 -25.40 15.02
N GLN A 238 16.05 -26.52 14.69
CA GLN A 238 15.39 -27.74 14.25
C GLN A 238 14.50 -28.36 15.34
N THR A 239 14.93 -28.36 16.60
CA THR A 239 14.19 -29.03 17.68
C THR A 239 12.91 -28.27 18.00
N TRP A 240 13.02 -26.95 18.14
CA TRP A 240 11.87 -26.05 18.25
C TRP A 240 10.93 -26.16 17.06
N PHE A 241 11.47 -26.15 15.84
CA PHE A 241 10.68 -26.21 14.62
C PHE A 241 9.93 -27.54 14.46
N SER A 242 10.54 -28.66 14.83
CA SER A 242 9.83 -29.95 14.86
C SER A 242 8.70 -29.96 15.90
N TYR A 243 8.94 -29.39 17.08
CA TYR A 243 7.92 -29.26 18.13
C TYR A 243 6.73 -28.38 17.71
N VAL A 244 7.00 -27.28 17.00
CA VAL A 244 6.01 -26.41 16.35
C VAL A 244 5.09 -27.20 15.43
N ILE A 245 5.66 -27.95 14.47
CA ILE A 245 4.89 -28.69 13.46
C ILE A 245 3.99 -29.73 14.11
N GLN A 246 4.50 -30.43 15.12
CA GLN A 246 3.75 -31.44 15.86
C GLN A 246 2.62 -30.82 16.70
N SER A 247 2.90 -29.75 17.45
CA SER A 247 1.92 -29.09 18.32
C SER A 247 0.76 -28.47 17.54
N CYS A 248 1.02 -28.00 16.33
CA CYS A 248 0.01 -27.39 15.46
C CYS A 248 -0.66 -28.40 14.52
N ALA A 249 -0.34 -29.69 14.61
CA ALA A 249 -0.84 -30.74 13.73
C ALA A 249 -0.69 -30.40 12.22
N LEU A 250 0.42 -29.75 11.85
CA LEU A 250 0.71 -29.36 10.47
C LEU A 250 1.29 -30.51 9.63
N GLY A 251 1.63 -31.65 10.24
CA GLY A 251 2.24 -32.79 9.55
C GLY A 251 1.44 -33.27 8.34
N GLU A 252 0.15 -33.58 8.54
CA GLU A 252 -0.74 -34.03 7.47
C GLU A 252 -0.95 -32.96 6.38
N ASP A 253 -1.03 -31.68 6.78
CA ASP A 253 -1.15 -30.58 5.82
C ASP A 253 0.08 -30.50 4.90
N LEU A 254 1.27 -30.66 5.48
CA LEU A 254 2.53 -30.59 4.76
C LEU A 254 2.74 -31.80 3.84
N GLU A 255 2.33 -33.00 4.25
CA GLU A 255 2.42 -34.21 3.40
C GLU A 255 1.56 -34.09 2.13
N ASN A 256 0.42 -33.41 2.23
CA ASN A 256 -0.49 -33.20 1.09
C ASN A 256 -0.02 -32.10 0.12
N LEU A 257 0.98 -31.29 0.49
CA LEU A 257 1.49 -30.22 -0.35
C LEU A 257 2.64 -30.73 -1.24
N PRO A 258 2.67 -30.37 -2.54
CA PRO A 258 3.66 -30.90 -3.49
C PRO A 258 5.11 -30.56 -3.13
N GLY A 259 5.35 -29.47 -2.40
CA GLY A 259 6.68 -29.07 -1.91
C GLY A 259 6.86 -29.24 -0.40
N GLY A 260 5.91 -29.87 0.28
CA GLY A 260 5.84 -29.95 1.74
C GLY A 260 6.14 -28.62 2.41
N ILE A 261 7.18 -28.59 3.24
CA ILE A 261 7.58 -27.42 4.02
C ILE A 261 8.22 -26.28 3.21
N MET A 262 8.74 -26.64 2.03
CA MET A 262 9.35 -25.71 1.08
C MET A 262 8.31 -25.16 0.08
N THR A 263 7.03 -25.54 0.24
CA THR A 263 5.95 -25.00 -0.59
C THR A 263 5.87 -23.48 -0.39
N VAL A 264 5.88 -22.76 -1.51
CA VAL A 264 5.69 -21.31 -1.52
C VAL A 264 4.21 -21.02 -1.31
N VAL A 265 3.92 -20.21 -0.29
CA VAL A 265 2.56 -19.87 0.13
C VAL A 265 1.82 -19.06 -0.94
N GLY A 266 2.55 -18.20 -1.67
CA GLY A 266 2.00 -17.30 -2.68
C GLY A 266 1.42 -16.04 -2.06
N GLU A 267 1.01 -15.08 -2.90
CA GLU A 267 0.38 -13.83 -2.46
C GLU A 267 -0.88 -14.13 -1.61
N ASN A 268 -0.90 -13.67 -0.35
CA ASN A 268 -1.97 -13.92 0.63
C ASN A 268 -2.33 -15.40 0.91
N GLY A 269 -1.42 -16.35 0.61
CA GLY A 269 -1.61 -17.76 0.91
C GLY A 269 -2.68 -18.47 0.09
N LEU A 270 -2.80 -18.12 -1.19
CA LEU A 270 -3.70 -18.76 -2.15
C LEU A 270 -3.53 -20.28 -2.27
N SER A 271 -2.36 -20.82 -1.92
CA SER A 271 -2.09 -22.26 -1.92
C SER A 271 -2.66 -23.01 -0.72
N LEU A 272 -3.12 -22.30 0.33
CA LEU A 272 -3.55 -22.88 1.60
C LEU A 272 -5.04 -22.62 1.88
N SER A 273 -5.71 -23.59 2.49
CA SER A 273 -7.07 -23.39 3.00
C SER A 273 -7.10 -22.34 4.13
N GLY A 274 -8.28 -21.80 4.44
CA GLY A 274 -8.45 -20.84 5.54
C GLY A 274 -7.94 -21.36 6.89
N GLY A 275 -8.25 -22.63 7.22
CA GLY A 275 -7.80 -23.26 8.46
C GLY A 275 -6.29 -23.50 8.50
N GLN A 276 -5.70 -23.92 7.38
CA GLN A 276 -4.24 -24.10 7.27
C GLN A 276 -3.50 -22.78 7.48
N ARG A 277 -3.97 -21.69 6.86
CA ARG A 277 -3.37 -20.36 7.06
C ARG A 277 -3.40 -19.93 8.53
N GLN A 278 -4.50 -20.19 9.24
CA GLN A 278 -4.61 -19.87 10.65
C GLN A 278 -3.59 -20.65 11.49
N ARG A 279 -3.45 -21.97 11.25
CA ARG A 279 -2.48 -22.82 11.96
C ARG A 279 -1.05 -22.35 11.78
N VAL A 280 -0.68 -21.95 10.56
CA VAL A 280 0.67 -21.43 10.26
C VAL A 280 0.93 -20.11 11.01
N VAL A 281 -0.01 -19.16 10.97
CA VAL A 281 0.16 -17.83 11.61
C VAL A 281 0.14 -17.91 13.13
N CYS A 282 -0.76 -18.68 13.74
CA CYS A 282 -0.83 -18.81 15.21
C CYS A 282 0.55 -19.14 15.80
N ARG A 283 1.34 -19.96 15.10
CA ARG A 283 2.62 -20.45 15.62
C ARG A 283 3.82 -19.57 15.32
N ALA A 284 3.80 -18.85 14.18
CA ALA A 284 4.78 -17.79 13.93
C ALA A 284 4.79 -16.77 15.09
N THR A 285 3.64 -16.54 15.73
CA THR A 285 3.54 -15.63 16.87
C THR A 285 4.08 -16.21 18.18
N GLU A 286 4.03 -17.53 18.41
CA GLU A 286 4.63 -18.17 19.59
C GLU A 286 6.16 -18.26 19.51
N SER A 287 6.71 -18.28 18.29
CA SER A 287 8.16 -18.35 18.04
C SER A 287 8.96 -17.24 18.70
N SER A 288 8.42 -16.01 18.69
CA SER A 288 9.05 -14.83 19.24
C SER A 288 9.14 -14.84 20.77
N ASN A 289 8.38 -15.71 21.45
CA ASN A 289 8.34 -15.83 22.91
C ASN A 289 9.11 -17.04 23.46
N PHE A 290 9.30 -18.11 22.67
CA PHE A 290 9.93 -19.35 23.15
C PHE A 290 11.45 -19.19 23.40
N LYS A 291 12.17 -18.50 22.51
CA LYS A 291 13.65 -18.36 22.60
C LYS A 291 14.14 -17.47 23.75
N TYR A 292 13.23 -16.79 24.45
CA TYR A 292 13.54 -15.88 25.57
C TYR A 292 13.07 -16.42 26.93
N ARG A 293 12.53 -17.65 26.97
CA ARG A 293 12.13 -18.34 28.22
C ARG A 293 13.17 -19.35 28.71
N THR A 294 14.28 -19.51 28.00
CA THR A 294 15.46 -20.30 28.39
C THR A 294 16.63 -19.37 28.60
#